data_AF-A0A8T4MAA7-F1
#
_entry.id   AF-A0A8T4MAA7-F1
#
_cell.length_a   1.000
_cell.length_b   1.000
_cell.length_c   1.000
_cell.angle_alpha   90.00
_cell.angle_beta   90.00
_cell.angle_gamma   90.00
#
_symmetry.space_group_name_H-M   'P 1'
#
loop_
_entity.id
_entity.type
_entity.pdbx_description
1 polymer ?
#
loop_
_entity_poly.entity_id
_entity_poly.type
_entity_poly.pdbx_seq_one_letter_code
_entity_poly.pdbx_strand_id
1 'polypeptide(L)' 'MKRNISFSAGHFLLIDKIENKYNLFGILFEALGGKAKHLKESAKLFAYNKLAKSLSINRINEIYPYELFEEIGFKKNP' A
#
# COMPACT_ATOMS: atom_id res chain seq x y z
N MET A 1 18.90 13.29 7.51
CA MET A 1 18.24 13.13 8.83
C MET A 1 16.97 12.32 8.63
N LYS A 2 16.77 11.21 9.37
CA LYS A 2 15.44 10.60 9.48
C LYS A 2 14.54 11.62 10.16
N ARG A 3 13.58 12.17 9.41
CA ARG A 3 12.55 13.05 9.98
C ARG A 3 11.59 12.14 10.77
N ASN A 4 11.12 12.58 11.93
CA ASN A 4 10.05 11.85 12.60
C ASN A 4 8.78 12.02 11.78
N ILE A 5 8.24 10.91 11.25
CA ILE A 5 7.08 10.95 10.37
C ILE A 5 5.96 10.13 11.01
N SER A 6 4.76 10.72 11.06
CA SER A 6 3.55 10.09 11.58
C SER A 6 2.59 9.85 10.42
N PHE A 7 2.12 8.61 10.28
CA PHE A 7 1.02 8.26 9.37
C PHE A 7 0.02 7.37 10.10
N SER A 8 -1.22 7.34 9.59
CA SER A 8 -2.29 6.56 10.21
C SER A 8 -2.08 5.08 9.95
N ALA A 9 -1.58 4.35 10.95
CA ALA A 9 -1.38 2.91 10.88
C ALA A 9 -2.70 2.12 10.81
N GLY A 10 -3.82 2.69 11.29
CA GLY A 10 -5.08 1.95 11.42
C GLY A 10 -5.60 1.35 10.10
N HIS A 11 -5.54 2.11 9.01
CA HIS A 11 -5.97 1.62 7.70
C HIS A 11 -5.04 0.54 7.16
N PHE A 12 -3.73 0.71 7.34
CA PHE A 12 -2.73 -0.28 6.94
C PHE A 12 -2.90 -1.60 7.71
N LEU A 13 -3.04 -1.52 9.04
CA LEU A 13 -3.27 -2.69 9.90
C LEU A 13 -4.57 -3.42 9.55
N LEU A 14 -5.62 -2.69 9.16
CA LEU A 14 -6.86 -3.31 8.69
C LEU A 14 -6.64 -4.11 7.38
N ILE A 15 -5.95 -3.51 6.42
CA ILE A 15 -5.59 -4.17 5.16
C ILE A 15 -4.74 -5.41 5.42
N ASP A 16 -3.74 -5.31 6.29
CA ASP A 16 -2.85 -6.42 6.63
C ASP A 16 -3.60 -7.55 7.34
N LYS A 17 -4.51 -7.22 8.26
CA LYS A 17 -5.38 -8.22 8.90
C LYS A 17 -6.27 -8.96 7.89
N ILE A 18 -6.84 -8.25 6.91
CA ILE A 18 -7.65 -8.86 5.86
C ILE A 18 -6.78 -9.77 4.98
N GLU A 19 -5.60 -9.29 4.58
CA GLU A 19 -4.67 -10.08 3.78
C GLU A 19 -4.22 -11.34 4.52
N ASN A 20 -3.84 -11.25 5.80
CA ASN A 20 -3.40 -12.40 6.59
C ASN A 20 -4.52 -13.43 6.82
N LYS A 21 -5.78 -12.97 6.92
CA LYS A 21 -6.91 -13.87 7.16
C LYS A 21 -7.45 -14.52 5.90
N TYR A 22 -7.42 -13.82 4.77
CA TYR A 22 -8.12 -14.23 3.55
C TYR A 22 -7.22 -14.40 2.32
N ASN A 23 -5.94 -14.03 2.41
CA ASN A 23 -5.00 -13.96 1.29
C ASN A 23 -5.60 -13.22 0.08
N LEU A 24 -6.36 -12.15 0.35
CA LEU A 24 -7.24 -11.49 -0.61
C LEU A 24 -6.50 -11.03 -1.87
N PHE A 25 -5.41 -10.27 -1.71
CA PHE A 25 -4.63 -9.78 -2.83
C PHE A 25 -3.83 -10.89 -3.51
N GLY A 26 -3.44 -11.93 -2.75
CA GLY A 26 -2.85 -13.15 -3.30
C GLY A 26 -3.79 -13.84 -4.29
N ILE A 27 -5.03 -14.09 -3.88
CA ILE A 27 -6.05 -14.75 -4.72
C ILE A 27 -6.44 -13.86 -5.91
N LEU A 28 -6.71 -12.57 -5.67
CA LEU A 28 -7.13 -11.64 -6.73
C LEU A 28 -6.12 -11.53 -7.87
N PHE A 29 -4.83 -11.67 -7.58
CA PHE A 29 -3.75 -11.48 -8.55
C PHE A 29 -2.98 -12.75 -8.86
N GLU A 30 -3.44 -13.92 -8.40
CA GLU A 30 -2.79 -15.22 -8.61
C GLU A 30 -2.54 -15.48 -10.11
N ALA A 31 -3.53 -15.20 -10.95
CA ALA A 31 -3.47 -15.38 -12.40
C ALA A 31 -2.56 -14.36 -13.13
N LEU A 32 -2.15 -13.28 -12.45
CA LEU A 32 -1.28 -12.23 -13.01
C LEU A 32 0.21 -12.47 -12.68
N GLY A 33 0.53 -13.67 -12.17
CA GLY A 33 1.83 -14.13 -11.71
C GLY A 33 3.04 -13.51 -12.41
N GLY A 34 3.77 -12.67 -11.68
CA GLY A 34 5.12 -12.17 -12.02
C GLY A 34 5.22 -11.13 -13.14
N LYS A 35 4.16 -10.92 -13.94
CA LYS A 35 4.21 -10.00 -15.09
C LYS A 35 4.13 -8.53 -14.70
N ALA A 36 3.44 -8.22 -13.62
CA ALA A 36 3.25 -6.87 -13.13
C ALA A 36 4.06 -6.63 -11.86
N LYS A 37 5.23 -6.02 -12.02
CA LYS A 37 6.08 -5.61 -10.90
C LYS A 37 5.30 -4.65 -9.99
N HIS A 38 5.32 -4.89 -8.69
CA HIS A 38 4.67 -4.06 -7.67
C HIS A 38 3.13 -4.00 -7.71
N LEU A 39 2.46 -4.92 -8.43
CA LEU A 39 0.99 -4.89 -8.55
C LEU A 39 0.29 -5.04 -7.19
N LYS A 40 0.77 -5.98 -6.36
CA LYS A 40 0.20 -6.26 -5.04
C LYS A 40 0.35 -5.05 -4.11
N GLU A 41 1.54 -4.47 -4.10
CA GLU A 41 1.89 -3.29 -3.32
C GLU A 41 1.08 -2.07 -3.78
N SER A 42 0.91 -1.88 -5.09
CA SER A 42 0.10 -0.79 -5.66
C SER A 42 -1.39 -0.93 -5.30
N ALA A 43 -1.93 -2.15 -5.36
CA ALA A 43 -3.31 -2.41 -4.95
C ALA A 43 -3.54 -2.13 -3.47
N LYS A 44 -2.61 -2.56 -2.60
CA LYS A 44 -2.63 -2.23 -1.17
C LYS A 44 -2.57 -0.72 -0.93
N LEU A 45 -1.71 0.00 -1.66
CA LEU A 45 -1.60 1.45 -1.57
C LEU A 45 -2.88 2.18 -2.01
N PHE A 46 -3.52 1.72 -3.08
CA PHE A 46 -4.78 2.32 -3.52
C PHE A 46 -5.94 2.02 -2.56
N ALA A 47 -5.99 0.81 -1.98
CA ALA A 47 -6.93 0.49 -0.92
C ALA A 47 -6.70 1.38 0.31
N TYR A 48 -5.44 1.52 0.75
CA TYR A 48 -5.09 2.43 1.84
C TYR A 48 -5.51 3.85 1.53
N ASN A 49 -5.17 4.37 0.34
CA ASN A 49 -5.52 5.72 -0.07
C ASN A 49 -7.03 5.93 -0.02
N LYS A 50 -7.81 4.96 -0.52
CA LYS A 50 -9.28 5.04 -0.52
C LYS A 50 -9.85 5.12 0.89
N LEU A 51 -9.29 4.39 1.84
CA LEU A 51 -9.71 4.38 3.24
C LEU A 51 -9.25 5.64 4.01
N ALA A 52 -8.09 6.18 3.68
CA ALA A 52 -7.47 7.26 4.44
C ALA A 52 -7.87 8.67 3.97
N LYS A 53 -7.46 9.07 2.77
CA LYS A 53 -7.62 10.45 2.27
C LYS A 53 -8.28 10.55 0.88
N SER A 54 -8.49 9.43 0.20
CA SER A 54 -9.05 9.30 -1.14
C SER A 54 -8.48 10.29 -2.16
N LEU A 55 -7.15 10.45 -2.18
CA LEU A 55 -6.44 11.37 -3.06
C LEU A 55 -6.46 10.91 -4.52
N SER A 56 -6.27 11.84 -5.45
CA SER A 56 -5.91 11.50 -6.84
C SER A 56 -4.59 10.74 -6.86
N ILE A 57 -4.49 9.72 -7.73
CA ILE A 57 -3.32 8.83 -7.83
C ILE A 57 -2.03 9.62 -8.04
N ASN A 58 -2.07 10.66 -8.89
CA ASN A 58 -0.90 11.46 -9.22
C ASN A 58 -0.32 12.24 -8.03
N ARG A 59 -1.08 12.38 -6.93
CA ARG A 59 -0.67 13.12 -5.72
C ARG A 59 -0.21 12.20 -4.59
N ILE A 60 -0.31 10.89 -4.76
CA ILE A 60 0.02 9.90 -3.71
C ILE A 60 1.46 10.05 -3.24
N ASN A 61 2.41 10.14 -4.18
CA ASN A 61 3.84 10.27 -3.89
C ASN A 61 4.23 11.63 -3.30
N GLU A 62 3.40 12.65 -3.47
CA GLU A 62 3.64 13.99 -2.91
C GLU A 62 3.15 14.11 -1.47
N ILE A 63 2.09 13.37 -1.11
CA ILE A 63 1.34 13.56 0.14
C ILE A 63 1.63 12.47 1.17
N TYR A 64 1.83 11.22 0.74
CA TYR A 64 2.14 10.15 1.66
C TYR A 64 3.65 10.02 1.90
N PRO A 65 4.05 9.69 3.13
CA PRO A 65 5.46 9.55 3.46
C PRO A 65 6.02 8.24 2.93
N TYR A 66 7.33 8.22 2.69
CA TYR A 66 8.03 7.05 2.17
C TYR A 66 7.91 5.82 3.08
N GLU A 67 7.89 6.03 4.39
CA GLU A 67 7.75 5.00 5.42
C GLU A 67 6.44 4.22 5.25
N LEU A 68 5.35 4.87 4.84
CA LEU A 68 4.10 4.17 4.54
C LEU A 68 4.28 3.21 3.35
N PHE A 69 5.02 3.62 2.31
CA PHE A 69 5.28 2.78 1.14
C PHE A 69 6.14 1.58 1.53
N GLU A 70 7.14 1.77 2.39
CA GLU A 70 7.96 0.69 2.93
C GLU A 70 7.12 -0.33 3.72
N GLU A 71 6.24 0.14 4.61
CA GLU A 71 5.32 -0.75 5.35
C GLU A 71 4.39 -1.54 4.42
N ILE A 72 3.93 -0.92 3.32
CA ILE A 72 3.12 -1.60 2.30
C ILE A 72 3.91 -2.68 1.53
N GLY A 73 5.24 -2.57 1.50
CA GLY A 73 6.15 -3.53 0.87
C GLY A 73 6.93 -2.97 -0.33
N PHE A 74 6.84 -1.68 -0.62
CA PHE A 74 7.66 -1.06 -1.66
C PHE A 74 9.12 -0.96 -1.23
N LYS A 75 10.05 -1.29 -2.13
CA LYS A 75 11.51 -1.18 -1.89
C LYS A 75 12.11 0.16 -2.33
N LYS A 76 11.34 0.95 -3.08
CA LYS A 76 11.65 2.28 -3.63
C LYS A 76 10.34 3.04 -3.77
N ASN A 77 10.40 4.35 -3.97
CA ASN A 77 9.19 5.12 -4.24
C ASN A 77 8.37 4.49 -5.40
N PRO A 78 7.04 4.37 -5.26
CA PRO A 78 6.15 3.84 -6.28
C PRO A 78 6.21 4.59 -7.61
#